data_AF-A0A1I2PJ82-F1
#
_entry.id   AF-A0A1I2PJ82-F1
#
_cell.length_a   1.000
_cell.length_b   1.000
_cell.length_c   1.000
_cell.angle_alpha   90.00
_cell.angle_beta   90.00
_cell.angle_gamma   90.00
#
_symmetry.space_group_name_H-M   'P 1'
#
loop_
_entity.id
_entity.type
_entity.pdbx_description
1 polymer ?
#
loop_
_entity_poly.entity_id
_entity_poly.type
_entity_poly.pdbx_seq_one_letter_code
_entity_poly.pdbx_strand_id
1 'polypeptide(L)'
;MVVLSLVFITACAQGSGDAFITYEGKSSNWKGQLQLSRDDSSMNGTYSFRLLNGEITEVENFTLNINEGGTILNEEKILLDRSIETSIQCSGCMTFNEDTIIPVVIRWNGKTETFNLKAP
;
A
#
# COMPACT_ATOMS: atom_id res chain seq x y z
N MET A 1 -5.73 41.24 41.54
CA MET A 1 -4.85 40.27 40.88
C MET A 1 -5.17 38.91 41.48
N VAL A 2 -5.97 38.09 40.80
CA VAL A 2 -6.30 36.73 41.24
C VAL A 2 -5.60 35.80 40.25
N VAL A 3 -4.55 35.15 40.72
CA VAL A 3 -3.80 34.15 39.95
C VAL A 3 -4.58 32.84 40.04
N LEU A 4 -5.35 32.54 39.00
CA LEU A 4 -6.08 31.29 38.84
C LEU A 4 -5.18 30.31 38.08
N SER A 5 -4.22 29.70 38.78
CA SER A 5 -3.53 28.49 38.31
C SER A 5 -4.31 27.28 38.77
N LEU A 6 -4.77 26.41 37.87
CA LEU A 6 -4.93 24.97 38.13
C LEU A 6 -5.15 24.18 36.81
N VAL A 7 -4.14 23.39 36.49
CA VAL A 7 -4.19 22.00 35.97
C VAL A 7 -4.66 21.79 34.52
N PHE A 8 -3.69 21.80 33.60
CA PHE A 8 -3.77 21.06 32.35
C PHE A 8 -3.53 19.58 32.64
N ILE A 9 -4.60 18.77 32.68
CA ILE A 9 -4.50 17.31 32.61
C ILE A 9 -4.26 16.97 31.13
N THR A 10 -2.99 16.95 30.69
CA THR A 10 -2.65 16.26 29.44
C THR A 10 -2.70 14.77 29.71
N ALA A 11 -3.87 14.18 29.50
CA ALA A 11 -3.97 12.74 29.34
C ALA A 11 -3.14 12.36 28.11
N CYS A 12 -1.92 11.88 28.33
CA CYS A 12 -1.20 11.12 27.33
C CYS A 12 -2.02 9.87 27.06
N ALA A 13 -2.86 9.92 26.02
CA ALA A 13 -3.42 8.73 25.43
C ALA A 13 -2.24 7.87 24.96
N GLN A 14 -1.86 6.90 25.80
CA GLN A 14 -1.10 5.73 25.34
C GLN A 14 -2.04 4.98 24.41
N GLY A 15 -2.03 5.39 23.15
CA GLY A 15 -2.68 4.65 22.08
C GLY A 15 -1.90 3.36 21.87
N SER A 16 -2.33 2.30 22.55
CA SER A 16 -2.19 0.94 22.03
C SER A 16 -3.11 0.83 20.81
N GLY A 17 -2.73 1.50 19.72
CA GLY A 17 -3.43 1.46 18.45
C GLY A 17 -2.65 0.56 17.52
N ASP A 18 -3.32 -0.40 16.91
CA ASP A 18 -2.79 -1.21 15.81
C ASP A 18 -2.02 -0.28 14.86
N ALA A 19 -0.72 -0.49 14.73
CA ALA A 19 0.13 0.38 13.94
C ALA A 19 -0.06 0.03 12.47
N PHE A 20 -0.99 0.71 11.80
CA PHE A 20 -1.19 0.58 10.36
C PHE A 20 -0.14 1.39 9.62
N ILE A 21 0.83 0.72 8.99
CA ILE A 21 1.77 1.38 8.08
C ILE A 21 1.16 1.34 6.68
N THR A 22 1.04 2.50 6.05
CA THR A 22 0.56 2.62 4.68
C THR A 22 1.66 3.13 3.78
N TYR A 23 1.86 2.47 2.63
CA TYR A 23 2.68 2.95 1.54
C TYR A 23 1.80 3.30 0.36
N GLU A 24 2.09 4.40 -0.33
CA GLU A 24 1.36 4.84 -1.52
C GLU A 24 2.30 5.20 -2.67
N GLY A 25 1.80 5.06 -3.89
CA GLY A 25 2.50 5.46 -5.09
C GLY A 25 1.56 5.58 -6.28
N LYS A 26 1.99 6.32 -7.31
CA LYS A 26 1.21 6.48 -8.55
C LYS A 26 2.10 6.61 -9.77
N SER A 27 1.55 6.20 -10.90
CA SER A 27 2.05 6.51 -12.24
C SER A 27 0.99 7.35 -12.99
N SER A 28 1.11 7.43 -14.31
CA SER A 28 0.17 8.18 -15.15
C SER A 28 -1.26 7.62 -15.08
N ASN A 29 -1.41 6.29 -15.05
CA ASN A 29 -2.73 5.64 -15.06
C ASN A 29 -3.04 4.85 -13.80
N TRP A 30 -2.06 4.55 -12.95
CA TRP A 30 -2.25 3.67 -11.80
C TRP A 30 -1.99 4.37 -10.48
N LYS A 31 -2.78 4.02 -9.47
CA LYS A 31 -2.48 4.24 -8.04
C LYS A 31 -2.31 2.90 -7.37
N GLY A 32 -1.23 2.74 -6.61
CA GLY A 32 -0.99 1.59 -5.75
C GLY A 32 -0.95 1.98 -4.29
N GLN A 33 -1.31 1.04 -3.43
CA GLN A 33 -1.21 1.15 -1.98
C GLN A 33 -0.79 -0.19 -1.38
N LEU A 34 0.02 -0.17 -0.32
CA LEU A 34 0.21 -1.31 0.58
C LEU A 34 -0.28 -0.87 1.96
N GLN A 35 -1.22 -1.63 2.53
CA GLN A 35 -1.63 -1.48 3.92
C GLN A 35 -1.06 -2.65 4.72
N LEU A 36 -0.31 -2.35 5.77
CA LEU A 36 0.22 -3.34 6.70
C LEU A 36 -0.53 -3.26 8.02
N SER A 37 -0.96 -4.41 8.52
CA SER A 37 -1.45 -4.62 9.89
C SER A 37 -0.42 -5.44 10.64
N ARG A 38 0.02 -4.94 11.80
CA ARG A 38 0.97 -5.64 12.68
C ARG A 38 0.24 -6.10 13.94
N ASP A 39 0.25 -7.41 14.14
CA ASP A 39 -0.07 -8.04 15.42
C ASP A 39 1.25 -8.43 16.13
N ASP A 40 1.20 -8.71 17.43
CA ASP A 40 2.38 -8.99 18.28
C ASP A 40 3.34 -10.07 17.74
N SER A 41 2.87 -10.94 16.84
CA SER A 41 3.66 -12.04 16.26
C SER A 41 3.61 -12.14 14.73
N SER A 42 2.83 -11.29 14.04
CA SER A 42 2.67 -11.39 12.59
C SER A 42 2.41 -10.05 11.92
N MET A 43 2.88 -9.93 10.67
CA MET A 43 2.59 -8.78 9.83
C MET A 43 1.82 -9.27 8.60
N ASN A 44 0.60 -8.78 8.46
CA ASN A 44 -0.26 -9.02 7.31
C ASN A 44 -0.29 -7.75 6.47
N GLY A 45 -0.28 -7.90 5.15
CA GLY A 45 -0.34 -6.79 4.24
C GLY A 45 -1.29 -7.03 3.09
N THR A 46 -1.91 -5.97 2.59
CA THR A 46 -2.69 -6.00 1.37
C THR A 46 -2.18 -4.93 0.42
N TYR A 47 -1.70 -5.35 -0.74
CA TYR A 47 -1.50 -4.46 -1.86
C TYR A 47 -2.82 -4.24 -2.58
N SER A 48 -3.11 -2.99 -2.96
CA SER A 48 -4.22 -2.65 -3.84
C SER A 48 -3.75 -1.76 -5.00
N PHE A 49 -4.15 -2.09 -6.23
CA PHE A 49 -3.82 -1.33 -7.43
C PHE A 49 -5.08 -0.98 -8.21
N ARG A 50 -5.26 0.31 -8.51
CA ARG A 50 -6.42 0.81 -9.24
C ARG A 50 -6.03 1.72 -10.38
N LEU A 51 -6.82 1.71 -11.45
CA LEU A 51 -6.76 2.73 -12.48
C LEU A 51 -7.25 4.07 -11.94
N LEU A 52 -6.57 5.17 -12.30
CA LEU A 52 -6.90 6.52 -11.86
C LEU A 52 -8.10 7.11 -12.62
N ASN A 53 -8.17 6.86 -13.92
CA ASN A 53 -9.12 7.51 -14.84
C ASN A 53 -9.85 6.49 -15.74
N GLY A 54 -10.05 5.25 -15.25
CA GLY A 54 -10.66 4.18 -16.04
C GLY A 54 -12.16 4.03 -15.78
N GLU A 55 -12.96 3.99 -16.85
CA GLU A 55 -14.18 3.18 -16.84
C GLU A 55 -13.79 1.70 -16.75
N ILE A 56 -14.72 0.83 -16.35
CA ILE A 56 -14.52 -0.62 -16.33
C ILE A 56 -13.94 -1.04 -17.68
N THR A 57 -12.69 -1.48 -17.69
CA THR A 57 -11.94 -1.74 -18.92
C THR A 57 -11.30 -3.11 -18.85
N GLU A 58 -11.45 -3.83 -19.95
CA GLU A 58 -10.76 -5.08 -20.19
C GLU A 58 -9.35 -4.79 -20.69
N VAL A 59 -8.37 -5.42 -20.05
CA VAL A 59 -6.95 -5.20 -20.31
C VAL A 59 -6.32 -6.52 -20.73
N GLU A 60 -5.53 -6.47 -21.80
CA GLU A 60 -4.79 -7.62 -22.32
C GLU A 60 -3.32 -7.56 -21.91
N ASN A 61 -2.70 -8.74 -21.83
CA ASN A 61 -1.29 -8.93 -21.48
C ASN A 61 -0.91 -8.20 -20.19
N PHE A 62 -1.68 -8.44 -19.13
CA PHE A 62 -1.50 -7.80 -17.84
C PHE A 62 -0.41 -8.49 -17.03
N THR A 63 0.59 -7.72 -16.58
CA THR A 63 1.59 -8.17 -15.62
C THR A 63 1.72 -7.14 -14.51
N LEU A 64 1.62 -7.57 -13.26
CA LEU A 64 1.97 -6.79 -12.08
C LEU A 64 3.17 -7.45 -11.41
N ASN A 65 4.27 -6.72 -11.27
CA ASN A 65 5.46 -7.15 -10.55
C ASN A 65 5.74 -6.16 -9.41
N ILE A 66 5.82 -6.69 -8.19
CA ILE A 66 6.05 -5.94 -6.96
C ILE A 66 7.38 -6.42 -6.37
N ASN A 67 8.20 -5.47 -5.92
CA ASN A 67 9.46 -5.72 -5.24
C ASN A 67 10.39 -6.68 -6.02
N GLU A 68 10.66 -6.34 -7.28
CA GLU A 68 11.57 -7.09 -8.18
C GLU A 68 11.23 -8.58 -8.34
N GLY A 69 9.95 -8.94 -8.21
CA GLY A 69 9.44 -10.30 -8.36
C GLY A 69 8.99 -10.95 -7.06
N GLY A 70 9.04 -10.24 -5.93
CA GLY A 70 8.47 -10.71 -4.67
C GLY A 70 6.97 -11.01 -4.74
N THR A 71 6.24 -10.33 -5.62
CA THR A 71 4.87 -10.71 -6.00
C THR A 71 4.67 -10.48 -7.48
N ILE A 72 4.18 -11.51 -8.19
CA ILE A 72 3.96 -11.44 -9.64
C ILE A 72 2.56 -11.97 -9.93
N LEU A 73 1.75 -11.15 -10.61
CA LEU A 73 0.48 -11.53 -11.22
C LEU A 73 0.62 -11.40 -12.73
N ASN A 74 0.23 -12.44 -13.48
CA ASN A 74 0.27 -12.47 -14.93
C ASN A 74 -1.07 -12.99 -15.45
N GLU A 75 -1.76 -12.18 -16.24
CA GLU A 75 -3.04 -12.52 -16.83
C GLU A 75 -3.00 -12.16 -18.32
N GLU A 76 -3.42 -13.09 -19.19
CA GLU A 76 -3.58 -12.76 -20.61
C GLU A 76 -4.64 -11.68 -20.80
N LYS A 77 -5.65 -11.68 -19.92
CA LYS A 77 -6.81 -10.81 -20.01
C LYS A 77 -7.46 -10.61 -18.64
N ILE A 78 -7.67 -9.37 -18.22
CA ILE A 78 -8.28 -9.03 -16.92
C ILE A 78 -9.30 -7.90 -17.06
N LEU A 79 -10.43 -8.03 -16.36
CA LEU A 79 -11.41 -6.95 -16.24
C LEU A 79 -11.07 -6.08 -15.04
N LEU A 80 -10.78 -4.80 -15.27
CA LEU A 80 -10.47 -3.83 -14.21
C LEU A 80 -11.73 -3.08 -13.80
N ASP A 81 -12.68 -3.82 -13.22
CA ASP A 81 -13.92 -3.25 -12.63
C ASP A 81 -13.71 -2.67 -11.22
N ARG A 82 -12.61 -3.05 -10.57
CA ARG A 82 -12.24 -2.69 -9.20
C ARG A 82 -10.72 -2.71 -9.01
N SER A 83 -10.28 -2.44 -7.78
CA SER A 83 -8.87 -2.60 -7.40
C SER A 83 -8.40 -4.05 -7.52
N ILE A 84 -7.22 -4.27 -8.06
CA ILE A 84 -6.51 -5.54 -7.98
C ILE A 84 -5.92 -5.64 -6.57
N GLU A 85 -6.28 -6.68 -5.82
CA GLU A 85 -5.79 -6.89 -4.46
C GLU A 85 -4.93 -8.16 -4.38
N THR A 86 -3.78 -8.05 -3.70
CA THR A 86 -2.93 -9.21 -3.40
C THR A 86 -2.41 -9.11 -1.98
N SER A 87 -2.66 -10.16 -1.19
CA SER A 87 -2.24 -10.22 0.20
C SER A 87 -0.81 -10.73 0.30
N ILE A 88 -0.06 -10.14 1.23
CA ILE A 88 1.19 -10.69 1.72
C ILE A 88 1.02 -11.08 3.17
N GLN A 89 1.49 -12.28 3.51
CA GLN A 89 1.73 -12.64 4.89
C GLN A 89 3.22 -12.73 5.05
N CYS A 90 3.77 -12.06 6.05
CA CYS A 90 5.10 -12.41 6.46
C CYS A 90 5.27 -12.60 7.96
N SER A 91 5.59 -13.83 8.31
CA SER A 91 6.21 -14.24 9.56
C SER A 91 7.70 -13.85 9.53
N GLY A 92 8.01 -12.61 9.90
CA GLY A 92 9.40 -12.16 10.15
C GLY A 92 10.13 -11.49 8.99
N CYS A 93 9.45 -11.05 7.93
CA CYS A 93 10.11 -10.33 6.83
C CYS A 93 10.43 -8.90 7.23
N MET A 94 11.57 -8.44 6.69
CA MET A 94 11.92 -7.07 6.32
C MET A 94 11.11 -6.00 7.04
N THR A 95 11.74 -5.30 7.98
CA THR A 95 11.15 -4.19 8.73
C THR A 95 10.71 -3.10 7.77
N PHE A 96 9.46 -3.17 7.30
CA PHE A 96 8.80 -2.07 6.63
C PHE A 96 8.84 -0.89 7.60
N ASN A 97 9.60 0.12 7.20
CA ASN A 97 9.81 1.37 7.90
C ASN A 97 9.53 2.54 6.96
N GLU A 98 9.58 3.77 7.49
CA GLU A 98 9.27 4.98 6.71
C GLU A 98 10.18 5.16 5.49
N ASP A 99 11.41 4.64 5.54
CA ASP A 99 12.39 4.71 4.45
C ASP A 99 12.22 3.60 3.40
N THR A 100 11.30 2.65 3.60
CA THR A 100 11.14 1.51 2.69
C THR A 100 10.56 1.99 1.34
N ILE A 101 11.26 1.63 0.27
CA ILE A 101 10.85 1.90 -1.12
C ILE A 101 10.49 0.57 -1.78
N ILE A 102 9.24 0.45 -2.23
CA ILE A 102 8.74 -0.77 -2.88
C ILE A 102 8.55 -0.50 -4.36
N PRO A 103 9.42 -1.02 -5.25
CA PRO A 103 9.28 -0.81 -6.68
C PRO A 103 8.10 -1.62 -7.23
N VAL A 104 7.32 -1.01 -8.10
CA VAL A 104 6.18 -1.61 -8.80
C VAL A 104 6.34 -1.42 -10.30
N VAL A 105 6.09 -2.49 -11.06
CA VAL A 105 6.03 -2.48 -12.52
C VAL A 105 4.69 -3.07 -12.94
N ILE A 106 3.91 -2.29 -13.69
CA ILE A 106 2.64 -2.73 -14.29
C ILE A 106 2.79 -2.70 -15.81
N ARG A 107 2.54 -3.84 -16.47
CA ARG A 107 2.42 -3.95 -17.92
C ARG A 107 0.99 -4.26 -18.29
N TRP A 108 0.46 -3.55 -19.28
CA TRP A 108 -0.95 -3.64 -19.65
C TRP A 108 -1.17 -3.04 -21.04
N ASN A 109 -1.95 -3.69 -21.93
CA ASN A 109 -2.23 -3.18 -23.28
C ASN A 109 -0.97 -2.71 -24.04
N GLY A 110 0.14 -3.44 -23.88
CA GLY A 110 1.45 -3.09 -24.47
C GLY A 110 2.17 -1.88 -23.82
N LYS A 111 1.58 -1.24 -22.81
CA LYS A 111 2.21 -0.17 -22.02
C LYS A 111 2.96 -0.75 -20.83
N THR A 112 3.99 -0.03 -20.37
CA THR A 112 4.70 -0.31 -19.13
C THR A 112 4.72 0.95 -18.28
N GLU A 113 4.34 0.82 -17.01
CA GLU A 113 4.39 1.89 -16.03
C GLU A 113 5.15 1.43 -14.79
N THR A 114 6.02 2.30 -14.28
CA THR A 114 6.82 2.05 -13.09
C THR A 114 6.61 3.16 -12.08
N PHE A 115 6.51 2.78 -10.81
CA PHE A 115 6.43 3.71 -9.69
C PHE A 115 6.87 3.02 -8.40
N ASN A 116 7.04 3.80 -7.34
CA ASN A 116 7.42 3.29 -6.03
C ASN A 116 6.29 3.53 -5.04
N LEU A 117 6.00 2.54 -4.19
CA LEU A 117 5.23 2.77 -2.97
C LEU A 117 6.19 3.23 -1.87
N LYS A 118 5.82 4.31 -1.18
CA LYS A 118 6.57 4.90 -0.07
C LYS A 118 5.60 5.30 1.05
N ALA A 119 6.07 5.30 2.29
CA ALA A 119 5.31 5.93 3.36
C ALA A 119 5.10 7.43 3.04
N PRO A 120 3.95 8.01 3.44
CA PRO A 120 3.64 9.42 3.21
C PRO A 120 4.57 10.39 3.97
#